data_AF-A0A821X7D8-F1
#
_entry.id   AF-A0A821X7D8-F1
#
_cell.length_a   1.000
_cell.length_b   1.000
_cell.length_c   1.000
_cell.angle_alpha   90.00
_cell.angle_beta   90.00
_cell.angle_gamma   90.00
#
_symmetry.space_group_name_H-M   'P 1'
#
loop_
_entity.id
_entity.type
_entity.pdbx_description
1 polymer ?
#
loop_
_entity_poly.entity_id
_entity_poly.type
_entity_poly.pdbx_seq_one_letter_code
_entity_poly.pdbx_strand_id
1 'polypeptide(L)'
;MSRLSPLRSTSDNNTLFILMGGPGGSGWSLVENVALLIPAQSGITLILPDHRGTGLSTVLGCDDNHSQTITTDCITYLTSKWTIEGLNQFTITAAAHDLSVQIQVYQADHPGRISIYSVSYGTLWLDRFLQIYPT
;
A
#
# COMPACT_ATOMS: atom_id res chain seq x y z
N MET A 1 -6.22 -4.61 -2.03
CA MET A 1 -4.98 -4.69 -2.82
C MET A 1 -5.35 -4.94 -4.27
N SER A 2 -4.76 -4.17 -5.18
CA SER A 2 -5.01 -4.31 -6.62
C SER A 2 -3.83 -5.00 -7.29
N ARG A 3 -4.12 -5.99 -8.13
CA ARG A 3 -3.14 -6.86 -8.79
C ARG A 3 -3.33 -6.84 -10.31
N LEU A 4 -2.24 -6.66 -11.04
CA LEU A 4 -2.21 -6.83 -12.51
C LEU A 4 -1.29 -8.01 -12.84
N SER A 5 -1.83 -8.98 -13.59
CA SER A 5 -1.11 -10.21 -13.94
C SER A 5 -0.70 -10.23 -15.43
N PRO A 6 0.45 -10.81 -15.78
CA PRO A 6 0.92 -10.86 -17.16
C PRO A 6 0.11 -11.85 -18.03
N LEU A 7 0.14 -11.65 -19.35
CA LEU A 7 -0.56 -12.49 -20.34
C LEU A 7 0.17 -13.81 -20.66
N ARG A 8 1.46 -13.93 -20.33
CA ARG A 8 2.26 -15.15 -20.43
C ARG A 8 3.12 -15.29 -19.17
N SER A 9 3.14 -16.49 -18.59
CA SER A 9 4.08 -16.86 -17.53
C SER A 9 5.46 -17.11 -18.16
N THR A 10 6.42 -16.23 -17.90
CA THR A 10 7.84 -16.55 -18.07
C THR A 10 8.34 -17.27 -16.83
N SER A 11 9.38 -18.10 -16.95
CA SER A 11 9.94 -18.91 -15.83
C SER A 11 10.38 -18.10 -14.61
N ASP A 12 10.59 -16.79 -14.76
CA ASP A 12 10.95 -15.89 -13.68
C ASP A 12 9.70 -15.15 -13.17
N ASN A 13 9.20 -15.56 -12.00
CA ASN A 13 8.10 -14.89 -11.29
C ASN A 13 8.58 -13.55 -10.70
N ASN A 14 8.76 -12.54 -11.55
CA ASN A 14 9.14 -11.20 -11.12
C ASN A 14 7.88 -10.44 -10.67
N THR A 15 7.91 -9.92 -9.45
CA THR A 15 6.81 -9.11 -8.91
C THR A 15 7.35 -7.74 -8.47
N LEU A 16 6.62 -6.69 -8.81
CA LEU A 16 6.91 -5.32 -8.44
C LEU A 16 5.80 -4.77 -7.54
N PHE A 17 6.14 -4.46 -6.30
CA PHE A 17 5.30 -3.67 -5.41
C PHE A 17 5.52 -2.19 -5.72
N ILE A 18 4.44 -1.42 -5.86
CA ILE A 18 4.51 0.02 -6.10
C ILE A 18 3.83 0.76 -4.95
N LEU A 19 4.61 1.49 -4.18
CA LEU A 19 4.16 2.20 -2.99
C LEU A 19 3.78 3.64 -3.35
N MET A 20 2.51 3.96 -3.19
CA MET A 20 1.98 5.29 -3.46
C MET A 20 2.37 6.34 -2.44
N GLY A 21 2.45 7.57 -2.92
CA GLY A 21 2.72 8.76 -2.11
C GLY A 21 1.46 9.41 -1.53
N GLY A 22 1.57 10.70 -1.19
CA GLY A 22 0.54 11.45 -0.46
C GLY A 22 1.18 12.15 0.74
N PRO A 23 0.93 11.71 1.99
CA PRO A 23 0.19 10.52 2.47
C PRO A 23 -1.31 10.54 2.14
N GLY A 24 -2.00 9.41 2.25
CA GLY A 24 -3.43 9.30 1.90
C GLY A 24 -3.72 8.79 0.48
N GLY A 25 -2.68 8.64 -0.36
CA GLY A 25 -2.83 8.14 -1.72
C GLY A 25 -3.26 6.67 -1.78
N SER A 26 -4.04 6.33 -2.79
CA SER A 26 -4.43 4.95 -3.09
C SER A 26 -3.53 4.35 -4.16
N GLY A 27 -3.05 3.13 -3.95
CA GLY A 27 -2.37 2.34 -4.96
C GLY A 27 -3.25 2.10 -6.20
N TRP A 28 -4.57 2.09 -6.04
CA TRP A 28 -5.52 1.99 -7.15
C TRP A 28 -5.38 3.13 -8.16
N SER A 29 -5.09 4.35 -7.69
CA SER A 29 -4.91 5.52 -8.55
C SER A 29 -3.71 5.40 -9.50
N LEU A 30 -2.81 4.44 -9.27
CA LEU A 30 -1.68 4.18 -10.17
C LEU A 30 -1.97 3.15 -11.26
N VAL A 31 -3.08 2.41 -11.20
CA VAL A 31 -3.31 1.26 -12.09
C VAL A 31 -3.23 1.66 -13.56
N GLU A 32 -3.90 2.75 -13.96
CA GLU A 32 -3.89 3.22 -15.35
C GLU A 32 -2.49 3.67 -15.80
N ASN A 33 -1.80 4.45 -14.96
CA ASN A 33 -0.46 4.97 -15.27
C ASN A 33 0.58 3.86 -15.37
N VAL A 34 0.55 2.90 -14.45
CA VAL A 34 1.53 1.80 -14.44
C VAL A 34 1.26 0.83 -15.59
N ALA A 35 0.00 0.57 -15.96
CA ALA A 35 -0.33 -0.27 -17.11
C ALA A 35 0.21 0.30 -18.44
N LEU A 36 0.32 1.63 -18.55
CA LEU A 36 0.93 2.29 -19.71
C LEU A 36 2.46 2.16 -19.73
N LEU A 37 3.11 2.20 -18.56
CA LEU A 37 4.57 2.18 -18.43
C LEU A 37 5.17 0.77 -18.40
N ILE A 38 4.44 -0.18 -17.82
CA ILE A 38 4.85 -1.57 -17.65
C ILE A 38 3.83 -2.44 -18.38
N PRO A 39 4.02 -2.67 -19.68
CA PRO A 39 3.05 -3.42 -20.48
C PRO A 39 3.02 -4.88 -20.05
N ALA A 40 1.87 -5.55 -20.21
CA ALA A 40 1.65 -6.92 -19.74
C ALA A 40 2.63 -7.95 -20.36
N GLN A 41 3.22 -7.63 -21.52
CA GLN A 41 4.24 -8.43 -22.20
C GLN A 41 5.59 -8.44 -21.44
N SER A 42 5.78 -7.54 -20.46
CA SER A 42 6.97 -7.53 -19.59
C SER A 42 7.08 -8.77 -18.70
N GLY A 43 6.00 -9.52 -18.50
CA GLY A 43 6.00 -10.70 -17.63
C GLY A 43 6.06 -10.37 -16.12
N ILE A 44 5.94 -9.10 -15.74
CA ILE A 44 6.02 -8.66 -14.35
C ILE A 44 4.62 -8.62 -13.73
N THR A 45 4.44 -9.24 -12.57
CA THR A 45 3.23 -9.05 -11.76
C THR A 45 3.34 -7.74 -10.99
N LEU A 46 2.31 -6.90 -11.08
CA LEU A 46 2.27 -5.61 -10.37
C LEU A 46 1.35 -5.72 -9.17
N ILE A 47 1.83 -5.24 -8.02
CA ILE A 47 1.06 -5.17 -6.79
C ILE A 47 1.07 -3.72 -6.30
N LEU A 48 -0.11 -3.14 -6.17
CA LEU A 48 -0.28 -1.75 -5.75
C LEU A 48 -1.10 -1.74 -4.45
N PRO A 49 -0.43 -1.85 -3.29
CA PRO A 49 -1.12 -1.88 -2.01
C PRO A 49 -1.64 -0.48 -1.64
N ASP A 50 -2.78 -0.45 -0.96
CA ASP A 50 -3.23 0.76 -0.27
C ASP A 50 -2.62 0.76 1.14
N HIS A 51 -2.16 1.92 1.57
CA HIS A 51 -1.74 2.12 2.95
C HIS A 51 -2.95 1.93 3.88
N ARG A 52 -2.74 1.48 5.12
CA ARG A 52 -3.81 1.50 6.12
C ARG A 52 -4.39 2.91 6.24
N GLY A 53 -5.71 3.03 6.28
CA GLY A 53 -6.38 4.34 6.29
C GLY A 53 -6.60 4.97 4.91
N THR A 54 -6.26 4.31 3.79
CA THR A 54 -6.35 4.91 2.45
C THR A 54 -6.99 3.97 1.41
N GLY A 55 -7.49 4.56 0.32
CA GLY A 55 -7.95 3.81 -0.85
C GLY A 55 -9.04 2.78 -0.57
N LEU A 56 -8.80 1.54 -1.01
CA LEU A 56 -9.68 0.38 -0.80
C LEU A 56 -9.44 -0.32 0.54
N SER A 57 -8.43 0.11 1.33
CA SER A 57 -8.40 -0.19 2.75
C SER A 57 -9.47 0.63 3.48
N THR A 58 -9.80 0.30 4.73
CA THR A 58 -10.71 1.13 5.52
C THR A 58 -10.13 2.54 5.66
N VAL A 59 -10.80 3.54 5.09
CA VAL A 59 -10.31 4.91 5.03
C VAL A 59 -10.38 5.56 6.42
N LEU A 60 -9.31 6.23 6.80
CA LEU A 60 -9.28 7.07 7.98
C LEU A 60 -9.85 8.44 7.60
N GLY A 61 -11.08 8.71 8.02
CA GLY A 61 -11.79 9.94 7.72
C GLY A 61 -12.60 10.44 8.91
N CYS A 62 -12.88 11.74 8.89
CA CYS A 62 -13.55 12.48 9.95
C CYS A 62 -15.07 12.26 10.03
N ASP A 63 -15.65 11.56 9.05
CA ASP A 63 -17.06 11.22 8.97
C ASP A 63 -17.27 10.00 8.04
N ASP A 64 -18.53 9.61 7.84
CA ASP A 64 -18.91 8.48 6.97
C ASP A 64 -18.67 8.75 5.47
N ASN A 65 -18.45 10.01 5.09
CA ASN A 65 -18.07 10.43 3.74
C ASN A 65 -16.54 10.56 3.58
N HIS A 66 -15.78 10.16 4.60
CA HIS A 66 -14.33 10.23 4.64
C HIS A 66 -13.73 11.64 4.48
N SER A 67 -14.41 12.66 5.02
CA SER A 67 -13.86 14.02 5.09
C SER A 67 -12.48 14.04 5.71
N GLN A 68 -11.59 14.88 5.17
CA GLN A 68 -10.23 15.08 5.65
C GLN A 68 -10.09 16.40 6.43
N THR A 69 -11.19 17.10 6.71
CA THR A 69 -11.17 18.36 7.46
C THR A 69 -11.06 18.09 8.96
N ILE A 70 -9.92 18.43 9.54
CA ILE A 70 -9.65 18.21 10.96
C ILE A 70 -10.34 19.28 11.80
N THR A 71 -11.37 18.87 12.55
CA THR A 71 -12.11 19.67 13.53
C THR A 71 -12.19 18.94 14.88
N THR A 72 -12.73 19.59 15.91
CA THR A 72 -13.04 18.91 17.19
C THR A 72 -14.01 17.74 17.00
N ASP A 73 -14.98 17.89 16.09
CA ASP A 73 -15.93 16.83 15.75
C ASP A 73 -15.22 15.67 15.04
N CYS A 74 -14.24 15.96 14.17
CA CYS A 74 -13.40 14.92 13.57
C CYS A 74 -12.66 14.10 14.64
N ILE A 75 -12.01 14.77 15.61
CA ILE A 75 -11.29 14.08 16.68
C ILE A 75 -12.25 13.21 17.50
N THR A 76 -13.44 13.72 17.80
CA THR A 76 -14.48 12.98 18.54
C THR A 76 -14.97 11.77 17.75
N TYR A 77 -15.27 11.95 16.46
CA TYR A 77 -15.67 10.88 15.55
C TYR A 77 -14.60 9.79 15.47
N LEU A 78 -13.35 10.18 15.17
CA LEU A 78 -12.23 9.25 15.04
C LEU A 78 -11.97 8.49 16.34
N THR A 79 -11.98 9.18 17.48
CA THR A 79 -11.76 8.53 18.79
C THR A 79 -12.89 7.58 19.14
N SER A 80 -14.14 7.91 18.79
CA SER A 80 -15.29 7.02 18.99
C SER A 80 -15.24 5.79 18.10
N LYS A 81 -14.77 5.93 16.85
CA LYS A 81 -14.73 4.86 15.85
C LYS A 81 -13.56 3.90 16.05
N TRP A 82 -12.41 4.40 16.47
CA TRP A 82 -11.15 3.65 16.45
C TRP A 82 -10.47 3.48 17.82
N THR A 83 -10.95 4.13 18.89
CA THR A 83 -10.22 4.33 20.16
C THR A 83 -8.89 5.09 19.97
N ILE A 84 -8.31 5.60 21.07
CA ILE A 84 -7.01 6.27 20.99
C ILE A 84 -5.92 5.26 20.61
N GLU A 85 -5.99 4.06 21.17
CA GLU A 85 -5.04 2.98 20.92
C GLU A 85 -5.07 2.52 19.46
N GLY A 86 -6.26 2.42 18.86
CA GLY A 86 -6.41 2.09 17.44
C GLY A 86 -5.95 3.22 16.52
N LEU A 87 -6.21 4.48 16.88
CA LEU A 87 -5.67 5.63 16.13
C LEU A 87 -4.13 5.64 16.11
N ASN A 88 -3.49 5.23 17.20
CA ASN A 88 -2.04 5.09 17.28
C ASN A 88 -1.47 4.01 16.34
N GLN A 89 -2.31 3.20 15.68
CA GLN A 89 -1.90 2.22 14.67
C GLN A 89 -1.87 2.78 13.25
N PHE A 90 -2.34 4.01 13.00
CA PHE A 90 -2.26 4.65 11.67
C PHE A 90 -0.92 5.35 11.48
N THR A 91 0.16 4.56 11.52
CA THR A 91 1.53 5.05 11.40
C THR A 91 2.27 4.38 10.25
N ILE A 92 3.34 5.03 9.79
CA ILE A 92 4.23 4.49 8.77
C ILE A 92 4.93 3.19 9.22
N THR A 93 5.19 3.05 10.53
CA THR A 93 5.76 1.82 11.11
C THR A 93 4.75 0.67 11.00
N ALA A 94 3.49 0.91 11.35
CA ALA A 94 2.46 -0.12 11.22
C ALA A 94 2.22 -0.51 9.75
N ALA A 95 2.24 0.45 8.82
CA ALA A 95 2.17 0.17 7.40
C ALA A 95 3.40 -0.57 6.85
N ALA A 96 4.59 -0.37 7.41
CA ALA A 96 5.76 -1.17 7.08
C ALA A 96 5.57 -2.64 7.51
N HIS A 97 5.00 -2.89 8.69
CA HIS A 97 4.61 -4.25 9.09
C HIS A 97 3.56 -4.85 8.13
N ASP A 98 2.54 -4.08 7.72
CA ASP A 98 1.55 -4.54 6.73
C ASP A 98 2.20 -4.92 5.40
N LEU A 99 3.17 -4.14 4.94
CA LEU A 99 3.91 -4.44 3.71
C LEU A 99 4.68 -5.76 3.84
N SER A 100 5.32 -6.00 4.99
CA SER A 100 6.03 -7.26 5.25
C SER A 100 5.09 -8.48 5.18
N VAL A 101 3.89 -8.36 5.74
CA VAL A 101 2.90 -9.43 5.74
C VAL A 101 2.39 -9.68 4.33
N GLN A 102 2.08 -8.62 3.57
CA GLN A 102 1.64 -8.74 2.18
C GLN A 102 2.69 -9.42 1.29
N ILE A 103 3.96 -9.05 1.44
CA ILE A 103 5.07 -9.68 0.71
C ILE A 103 5.19 -11.16 1.09
N GLN A 104 5.21 -11.49 2.39
CA GLN A 104 5.33 -12.87 2.87
C GLN A 104 4.19 -13.77 2.39
N VAL A 105 2.94 -13.31 2.53
CA VAL A 105 1.75 -14.05 2.09
C VAL A 105 1.79 -14.27 0.57
N TYR A 106 2.15 -13.25 -0.20
CA TYR A 106 2.21 -13.39 -1.65
C TYR A 106 3.33 -14.34 -2.09
N GLN A 107 4.53 -14.21 -1.51
CA GLN A 107 5.69 -15.03 -1.85
C GLN A 107 5.50 -16.51 -1.50
N ALA A 108 4.69 -16.84 -0.49
CA ALA A 108 4.40 -18.22 -0.11
C ALA A 108 3.81 -19.03 -1.28
N ASP A 109 2.95 -18.41 -2.09
CA ASP A 109 2.32 -19.03 -3.26
C ASP A 109 3.01 -18.69 -4.59
N HIS A 110 3.84 -17.64 -4.60
CA HIS A 110 4.48 -17.11 -5.80
C HIS A 110 5.99 -16.92 -5.57
N PRO A 111 6.77 -18.01 -5.46
CA PRO A 111 8.21 -17.91 -5.27
C PRO A 111 8.83 -17.20 -6.47
N GLY A 112 9.71 -16.24 -6.20
CA GLY A 112 10.32 -15.40 -7.22
C GLY A 112 10.91 -14.11 -6.65
N ARG A 113 11.41 -13.25 -7.54
CA ARG A 113 12.04 -11.98 -7.15
C ARG A 113 10.97 -10.95 -6.84
N ILE A 114 11.09 -10.32 -5.66
CA ILE A 114 10.31 -9.14 -5.28
C ILE A 114 11.18 -7.90 -5.45
N SER A 115 10.65 -6.92 -6.17
CA SER A 115 11.19 -5.56 -6.24
C SER A 115 10.17 -4.59 -5.67
N ILE A 116 10.62 -3.48 -5.09
CA ILE A 116 9.74 -2.44 -4.56
C ILE A 116 10.13 -1.11 -5.20
N TYR A 117 9.16 -0.40 -5.75
CA TYR A 117 9.29 0.97 -6.26
C TYR A 117 8.40 1.89 -5.44
N SER A 118 8.87 3.09 -5.14
CA SER A 118 8.13 4.02 -4.28
C SER A 118 8.09 5.42 -4.88
N VAL A 119 6.98 6.12 -4.65
CA VAL A 119 6.76 7.48 -5.15
C VAL A 119 6.44 8.42 -3.99
N SER A 120 7.12 9.58 -3.93
CA SER A 120 6.83 10.64 -2.95
C SER A 120 6.84 10.13 -1.50
N TYR A 121 5.77 10.29 -0.72
CA TYR A 121 5.65 9.75 0.65
C TYR A 121 5.92 8.24 0.74
N GLY A 122 5.66 7.49 -0.34
CA GLY A 122 6.01 6.07 -0.43
C GLY A 122 7.50 5.81 -0.21
N THR A 123 8.38 6.78 -0.48
CA THR A 123 9.83 6.67 -0.22
C THR A 123 10.12 6.60 1.27
N LEU A 124 9.42 7.39 2.10
CA LEU A 124 9.53 7.29 3.56
C LEU A 124 8.98 5.95 4.06
N TRP A 125 7.93 5.44 3.42
CA TRP A 125 7.35 4.15 3.78
C TRP A 125 8.31 3.01 3.48
N LEU A 126 8.93 3.02 2.29
CA LEU A 126 9.96 2.05 1.92
C LEU A 126 11.19 2.15 2.83
N ASP A 127 11.67 3.36 3.12
CA ASP A 127 12.81 3.54 4.03
C ASP A 127 12.50 2.98 5.42
N ARG A 128 11.31 3.27 5.96
CA ARG A 128 10.89 2.71 7.24
C ARG A 128 10.79 1.19 7.21
N PHE A 129 10.27 0.63 6.12
CA PHE A 129 10.24 -0.82 5.91
C PHE A 129 11.64 -1.42 5.94
N LEU A 130 12.60 -0.86 5.21
CA LEU A 130 13.99 -1.34 5.15
C LEU A 130 14.74 -1.24 6.48
N GLN A 131 14.41 -0.25 7.32
CA GLN A 131 14.94 -0.15 8.68
C GLN A 131 14.47 -1.29 9.60
N ILE A 132 13.25 -1.78 9.40
CA ILE A 132 12.62 -2.81 10.24
C ILE A 132 12.91 -4.22 9.70
N TYR A 133 12.89 -4.35 8.37
CA TYR A 133 13.06 -5.58 7.61
C TYR A 133 14.24 -5.46 6.64
N PRO A 134 15.48 -5.40 7.14
CA PRO A 134 16.63 -5.52 6.28
C PRO A 134 16.70 -6.99 5.81
N THR A 135 16.62 -7.20 4.49
CA THR A 135 16.80 -8.48 3.77
C THR A 135 15.61 -9.43 3.71
#